data_AF-A0A6N8HLG4-F1
#
_entry.id   AF-A0A6N8HLG4-F1
#
_cell.length_a   1.000
_cell.length_b   1.000
_cell.length_c   1.000
_cell.angle_alpha   90.00
_cell.angle_beta   90.00
_cell.angle_gamma   90.00
#
_symmetry.space_group_name_H-M   'P 1'
#
loop_
_entity.id
_entity.type
_entity.pdbx_description
1 polymer ?
#
loop_
_entity_poly.entity_id
_entity_poly.type
_entity_poly.pdbx_seq_one_letter_code
_entity_poly.pdbx_strand_id
1 'polypeptide(L)'
;MENKVQQLITEGVTLKREGDLEGALNCYLQAIDIDPTNMKLFISIGKTAHLLKQQNLAARCYLAATHLMLEPIERTIHQPDQLPSYLQMAYGQFTEEELRQLPRKSAFAILIDSNTPRHVAHSMVDLSPDIMEKRTDLMPFAEIYRASILGDGSHGNVLNRYGYTPDDQMTIDKEFYIPSGQKFLMADVQWDQLDRQNVTDIYF
;
A
#
# COMPACT_ATOMS: atom_id res chain seq x y z
N MET A 1 14.96 16.54 13.89
CA MET A 1 14.41 15.19 13.71
C MET A 1 13.84 15.01 12.30
N GLU A 2 12.93 15.87 11.86
CA GLU A 2 12.34 15.83 10.50
C GLU A 2 13.37 15.82 9.35
N ASN A 3 14.43 16.62 9.46
CA ASN A 3 15.53 16.64 8.48
C ASN A 3 16.25 15.27 8.36
N LYS A 4 16.44 14.55 9.48
CA LYS A 4 17.11 13.24 9.49
C LYS A 4 16.22 12.14 8.90
N VAL A 5 14.92 12.15 9.21
CA VAL A 5 13.93 11.24 8.60
C VAL A 5 13.92 11.41 7.09
N GLN A 6 13.85 12.65 6.59
CA GLN A 6 13.85 12.93 5.16
C GLN A 6 15.17 12.51 4.47
N GLN A 7 16.30 12.69 5.15
CA GLN A 7 17.60 12.20 4.65
C GLN A 7 17.59 10.68 4.48
N LEU A 8 17.17 9.93 5.51
CA LEU A 8 17.08 8.47 5.48
C LEU A 8 16.11 7.98 4.39
N ILE A 9 14.97 8.64 4.22
CA ILE A 9 14.02 8.32 3.13
C ILE A 9 14.69 8.50 1.77
N THR A 10 15.41 9.61 1.58
CA THR A 10 16.03 9.94 0.30
C THR A 10 17.13 8.93 -0.04
N GLU A 11 17.97 8.60 0.95
CA GLU A 11 19.01 7.57 0.82
C GLU A 11 18.41 6.20 0.51
N GLY A 12 17.37 5.78 1.23
CA GLY A 12 16.69 4.52 0.97
C GLY A 12 16.04 4.45 -0.42
N VAL A 13 15.51 5.57 -0.94
CA VAL A 13 14.98 5.62 -2.31
C VAL A 13 16.09 5.46 -3.34
N THR A 14 17.24 6.08 -3.13
CA THR A 14 18.42 5.95 -4.00
C THR A 14 18.94 4.52 -3.99
N LEU A 15 19.19 3.94 -2.82
CA LEU A 15 19.68 2.55 -2.69
C LEU A 15 18.73 1.55 -3.35
N LYS A 16 17.41 1.72 -3.16
CA LYS A 16 16.40 0.88 -3.81
C LYS A 16 16.53 0.94 -5.34
N ARG A 17 16.68 2.13 -5.92
CA ARG A 17 16.84 2.29 -7.39
C ARG A 17 18.14 1.68 -7.91
N GLU A 18 19.19 1.69 -7.08
CA GLU A 18 20.48 1.06 -7.37
C GLU A 18 20.46 -0.46 -7.18
N GLY A 19 19.36 -1.00 -6.64
CA GLY A 19 19.19 -2.44 -6.38
C GLY A 19 19.72 -2.89 -5.03
N ASP A 20 20.29 -2.00 -4.21
CA ASP A 20 20.64 -2.28 -2.81
C ASP A 20 19.38 -2.21 -1.93
N LEU A 21 18.58 -3.26 -2.03
CA LEU A 21 17.29 -3.36 -1.34
C LEU A 21 17.45 -3.53 0.18
N GLU A 22 18.51 -4.20 0.64
CA GLU A 22 18.77 -4.38 2.07
C GLU A 22 19.26 -3.07 2.70
N GLY A 23 20.14 -2.33 2.01
CA GLY A 23 20.53 -0.97 2.42
C GLY A 23 19.32 -0.04 2.46
N ALA A 24 18.45 -0.09 1.44
CA ALA A 24 17.22 0.69 1.42
C ALA A 24 16.30 0.37 2.61
N LEU A 25 16.09 -0.91 2.89
CA LEU A 25 15.28 -1.38 4.01
C LEU A 25 15.83 -0.86 5.35
N ASN A 26 17.15 -0.93 5.55
CA ASN A 26 17.81 -0.42 6.75
C ASN A 26 17.58 1.08 6.94
N CYS A 27 17.74 1.89 5.88
CA CYS A 27 17.45 3.33 5.95
C CYS A 27 16.01 3.62 6.38
N TYR A 28 15.03 2.90 5.83
CA TYR A 28 13.63 3.09 6.20
C TYR A 28 13.33 2.63 7.63
N LEU A 29 13.93 1.53 8.11
CA LEU A 29 13.76 1.09 9.50
C LEU A 29 14.30 2.12 10.50
N GLN A 30 15.50 2.66 10.25
CA GLN A 30 16.04 3.76 11.07
C GLN A 30 15.14 5.01 11.05
N ALA A 31 14.45 5.27 9.94
CA ALA A 31 13.54 6.40 9.84
C ALA A 31 12.24 6.14 10.64
N ILE A 32 11.76 4.89 10.68
CA ILE A 32 10.57 4.50 11.47
C ILE A 32 10.84 4.63 12.95
N ASP A 33 12.04 4.32 13.42
CA ASP A 33 12.43 4.51 14.83
C ASP A 33 12.33 5.98 15.27
N ILE A 34 12.41 6.93 14.33
CA ILE A 34 12.30 8.37 14.60
C ILE A 34 10.86 8.88 14.41
N ASP A 35 10.14 8.39 13.40
CA ASP A 35 8.76 8.76 13.09
C ASP A 35 7.90 7.50 12.82
N PRO A 36 7.42 6.82 13.87
CA PRO A 36 6.70 5.55 13.76
C PRO A 36 5.26 5.72 13.23
N THR A 37 4.82 6.96 13.01
CA THR A 37 3.48 7.28 12.47
C THR A 37 3.52 7.69 11.00
N ASN A 38 4.70 7.62 10.37
CA ASN A 38 4.86 8.00 8.97
C ASN A 38 4.36 6.91 8.02
N MET A 39 3.13 7.06 7.51
CA MET A 39 2.56 6.16 6.51
C MET A 39 3.48 5.90 5.30
N LYS A 40 4.23 6.92 4.84
CA LYS A 40 5.10 6.80 3.65
C LYS A 40 6.29 5.87 3.90
N LEU A 41 6.75 5.75 5.15
CA LEU A 41 7.82 4.82 5.51
C LEU A 41 7.33 3.38 5.41
N PHE A 42 6.17 3.07 5.99
CA PHE A 42 5.57 1.74 5.85
C PHE A 42 5.30 1.37 4.39
N ILE A 43 4.80 2.30 3.56
CA ILE A 43 4.64 2.05 2.12
C ILE A 43 5.98 1.77 1.43
N SER A 44 7.04 2.51 1.79
CA SER A 44 8.40 2.33 1.24
C SER A 44 9.01 1.00 1.65
N ILE A 45 8.84 0.59 2.91
CA ILE A 45 9.24 -0.73 3.40
C ILE A 45 8.44 -1.82 2.69
N GLY A 46 7.11 -1.68 2.56
CA GLY A 46 6.27 -2.66 1.88
C GLY A 46 6.73 -2.91 0.44
N LYS A 47 7.06 -1.84 -0.30
CA LYS A 47 7.62 -1.95 -1.66
C LYS A 47 8.97 -2.67 -1.67
N THR A 48 9.84 -2.31 -0.72
CA THR A 48 11.19 -2.90 -0.62
C THR A 48 11.11 -4.38 -0.23
N ALA A 49 10.24 -4.72 0.72
CA ALA A 49 9.93 -6.08 1.13
C ALA A 49 9.37 -6.91 -0.04
N HIS A 50 8.49 -6.35 -0.87
CA HIS A 50 8.04 -7.01 -2.10
C HIS A 50 9.22 -7.31 -3.04
N LEU A 51 10.11 -6.34 -3.27
CA LEU A 51 11.28 -6.51 -4.14
C LEU A 51 12.23 -7.60 -3.60
N LEU A 52 12.37 -7.68 -2.28
CA LEU A 52 13.08 -8.72 -1.51
C LEU A 52 12.32 -10.05 -1.41
N LYS A 53 11.11 -10.17 -1.99
CA LYS A 53 10.25 -11.36 -1.91
C LYS A 53 9.80 -11.72 -0.48
N GLN A 54 9.81 -10.76 0.43
CA GLN A 54 9.35 -10.90 1.81
C GLN A 54 7.86 -10.57 1.93
N GLN A 55 7.01 -11.49 1.45
CA GLN A 55 5.56 -11.29 1.34
C GLN A 55 4.88 -10.87 2.65
N ASN A 56 5.14 -11.59 3.74
CA ASN A 56 4.51 -11.31 5.05
C ASN A 56 4.87 -9.92 5.58
N LEU A 57 6.13 -9.51 5.42
CA LEU A 57 6.58 -8.19 5.83
C LEU A 57 5.88 -7.11 5.00
N ALA A 58 5.81 -7.29 3.67
CA ALA A 58 5.12 -6.35 2.79
C ALA A 58 3.65 -6.14 3.19
N ALA A 59 2.93 -7.23 3.43
CA ALA A 59 1.53 -7.20 3.86
C ALA A 59 1.34 -6.44 5.18
N ARG A 60 2.14 -6.76 6.21
CA ARG A 60 2.11 -6.08 7.51
C ARG A 60 2.38 -4.58 7.39
N CYS A 61 3.33 -4.17 6.55
CA CYS A 61 3.61 -2.76 6.31
C CYS A 61 2.43 -2.04 5.64
N TYR A 62 1.78 -2.63 4.64
CA TYR A 62 0.61 -2.01 4.03
C TYR A 62 -0.58 -1.93 5.00
N LEU A 63 -0.79 -2.94 5.84
CA LEU A 63 -1.80 -2.90 6.90
C LEU A 63 -1.51 -1.78 7.91
N ALA A 64 -0.26 -1.61 8.34
CA ALA A 64 0.15 -0.52 9.22
C ALA A 64 -0.08 0.86 8.58
N ALA A 65 0.28 1.03 7.30
CA ALA A 65 0.03 2.27 6.56
C ALA A 65 -1.47 2.58 6.43
N THR A 66 -2.29 1.57 6.09
CA THR A 66 -3.74 1.70 6.00
C THR A 66 -4.35 2.03 7.36
N HIS A 67 -3.88 1.40 8.45
CA HIS A 67 -4.34 1.69 9.81
C HIS A 67 -4.09 3.16 10.17
N LEU A 68 -2.87 3.66 9.97
CA LEU A 68 -2.52 5.07 10.24
C LEU A 68 -3.29 6.06 9.35
N MET A 69 -3.69 5.66 8.14
CA MET A 69 -4.53 6.46 7.25
C MET A 69 -5.97 6.56 7.76
N LEU A 70 -6.50 5.45 8.26
CA LEU A 70 -7.89 5.32 8.71
C LEU A 70 -8.14 5.91 10.09
N GLU A 71 -7.18 5.79 11.02
CA GLU A 71 -7.31 6.24 12.41
C GLU A 71 -7.84 7.69 12.53
N PRO A 72 -7.21 8.72 11.92
CA PRO A 72 -7.72 10.09 12.03
C PRO A 72 -9.07 10.29 11.34
N ILE A 73 -9.38 9.49 10.31
CA ILE A 73 -10.68 9.52 9.62
C ILE A 73 -11.76 8.99 10.57
N GLU A 74 -11.53 7.84 11.20
CA GLU A 74 -12.47 7.21 12.13
C GLU A 74 -12.78 8.14 13.30
N ARG A 75 -11.75 8.80 13.84
CA ARG A 75 -11.91 9.75 14.95
C ARG A 75 -12.84 10.92 14.61
N THR A 76 -12.86 11.35 13.36
CA THR A 76 -13.62 12.52 12.89
C THR A 76 -14.92 12.15 12.19
N ILE A 77 -15.12 10.90 11.77
CA ILE A 77 -16.24 10.48 10.90
C ILE A 77 -17.64 10.71 11.50
N HIS A 78 -17.74 10.87 12.82
CA HIS A 78 -18.99 11.25 13.50
C HIS A 78 -19.41 12.70 13.22
N GLN A 79 -18.51 13.53 12.71
CA GLN A 79 -18.72 14.91 12.24
C GLN A 79 -18.13 15.05 10.82
N PRO A 80 -18.75 14.44 9.78
CA PRO A 80 -18.19 14.35 8.43
C PRO A 80 -17.84 15.70 7.79
N ASP A 81 -18.47 16.78 8.25
CA ASP A 81 -18.19 18.17 7.89
C ASP A 81 -16.81 18.68 8.31
N GLN A 82 -16.14 17.98 9.23
CA GLN A 82 -14.75 18.26 9.64
C GLN A 82 -13.72 17.43 8.89
N LEU A 83 -14.13 16.49 8.03
CA LEU A 83 -13.20 15.81 7.15
C LEU A 83 -12.60 16.79 6.13
N PRO A 84 -11.38 16.53 5.65
CA PRO A 84 -10.87 17.17 4.44
C PRO A 84 -11.91 17.11 3.31
N SER A 85 -12.08 18.20 2.56
CA SER A 85 -13.20 18.34 1.60
C SER A 85 -13.30 17.19 0.60
N TYR A 86 -12.17 16.63 0.16
CA TYR A 86 -12.17 15.48 -0.76
C TYR A 86 -12.73 14.19 -0.11
N LEU A 87 -12.45 13.97 1.18
CA LEU A 87 -13.00 12.84 1.94
C LEU A 87 -14.47 13.05 2.26
N GLN A 88 -14.87 14.29 2.58
CA GLN A 88 -16.28 14.64 2.77
C GLN A 88 -17.09 14.37 1.51
N MET A 89 -16.59 14.82 0.34
CA MET A 89 -17.23 14.57 -0.96
C MET A 89 -17.36 13.08 -1.25
N ALA A 90 -16.29 12.31 -1.02
CA ALA A 90 -16.30 10.87 -1.24
C ALA A 90 -17.24 10.15 -0.26
N TYR A 91 -17.23 10.50 1.02
CA TYR A 91 -18.12 9.93 2.03
C TYR A 91 -19.60 10.15 1.68
N GLY A 92 -19.94 11.34 1.16
CA GLY A 92 -21.30 11.65 0.71
C GLY A 92 -21.80 10.87 -0.51
N GLN A 93 -20.93 10.09 -1.18
CA GLN A 93 -21.33 9.18 -2.27
C GLN A 93 -21.87 7.85 -1.74
N PHE A 94 -21.67 7.54 -0.46
CA PHE A 94 -22.15 6.32 0.17
C PHE A 94 -23.50 6.55 0.85
N THR A 95 -24.38 5.58 0.70
CA THR A 95 -25.63 5.50 1.47
C THR A 95 -25.36 5.09 2.91
N GLU A 96 -26.27 5.43 3.82
CA GLU A 96 -26.20 4.97 5.22
C GLU A 96 -26.19 3.44 5.35
N GLU A 97 -26.82 2.72 4.41
CA GLU A 97 -26.82 1.26 4.41
C GLU A 97 -25.45 0.69 4.02
N GLU A 98 -24.82 1.22 2.96
CA GLU A 98 -23.46 0.82 2.57
C GLU A 98 -22.45 1.08 3.70
N LEU A 99 -22.56 2.22 4.37
CA LEU A 99 -21.69 2.58 5.49
C LEU A 99 -21.87 1.67 6.71
N ARG A 100 -23.07 1.14 6.95
CA ARG A 100 -23.34 0.18 8.05
C ARG A 100 -22.77 -1.20 7.80
N GLN A 101 -22.54 -1.57 6.54
CA GLN A 101 -21.96 -2.86 6.17
C GLN A 101 -20.43 -2.86 6.27
N LEU A 102 -19.81 -1.69 6.39
CA LEU A 102 -18.37 -1.57 6.59
C LEU A 102 -17.98 -2.00 8.02
N PRO A 103 -16.76 -2.56 8.21
CA PRO A 103 -16.27 -2.93 9.55
C PRO A 103 -16.16 -1.72 10.48
N ARG A 104 -15.82 -0.55 9.93
CA ARG A 104 -15.85 0.78 10.55
C ARG A 104 -16.20 1.80 9.47
N LYS A 105 -16.79 2.94 9.84
CA LYS A 105 -17.24 3.93 8.84
C LYS A 105 -16.08 4.48 8.02
N SER A 106 -14.90 4.67 8.62
CA SER A 106 -13.67 5.10 7.92
C SER A 106 -13.23 4.17 6.79
N ALA A 107 -13.67 2.91 6.78
CA ALA A 107 -13.28 1.93 5.76
C ALA A 107 -13.68 2.36 4.33
N PHE A 108 -14.61 3.30 4.16
CA PHE A 108 -14.90 3.89 2.84
C PHE A 108 -13.64 4.46 2.17
N ALA A 109 -12.67 4.92 2.96
CA ALA A 109 -11.41 5.46 2.46
C ALA A 109 -10.57 4.38 1.74
N ILE A 110 -10.69 3.10 2.11
CA ILE A 110 -10.08 1.98 1.36
C ILE A 110 -10.71 1.85 -0.03
N LEU A 111 -12.03 2.09 -0.14
CA LEU A 111 -12.78 1.92 -1.40
C LEU A 111 -12.43 2.99 -2.44
N ILE A 112 -11.98 4.16 -2.00
CA ILE A 112 -11.55 5.26 -2.87
C ILE A 112 -10.02 5.34 -3.04
N ASP A 113 -9.24 4.64 -2.21
CA ASP A 113 -7.78 4.54 -2.37
C ASP A 113 -7.44 3.57 -3.51
N SER A 114 -6.76 4.07 -4.54
CA SER A 114 -6.28 3.25 -5.66
C SER A 114 -4.85 2.76 -5.47
N ASN A 115 -4.13 3.22 -4.44
CA ASN A 115 -2.69 3.04 -4.36
C ASN A 115 -2.29 1.95 -3.36
N THR A 116 -2.71 2.03 -2.09
CA THR A 116 -2.34 1.03 -1.08
C THR A 116 -2.93 -0.35 -1.38
N PRO A 117 -4.23 -0.46 -1.78
CA PRO A 117 -4.81 -1.74 -2.19
C PRO A 117 -4.03 -2.40 -3.33
N ARG A 118 -3.67 -1.65 -4.36
CA ARG A 118 -2.87 -2.17 -5.48
C ARG A 118 -1.55 -2.76 -5.00
N HIS A 119 -0.84 -2.05 -4.13
CA HIS A 119 0.46 -2.47 -3.62
C HIS A 119 0.39 -3.76 -2.78
N VAL A 120 -0.59 -3.87 -1.89
CA VAL A 120 -0.77 -5.08 -1.10
C VAL A 120 -1.21 -6.26 -1.97
N ALA A 121 -2.08 -6.03 -2.96
CA ALA A 121 -2.51 -7.07 -3.89
C ALA A 121 -1.34 -7.66 -4.67
N HIS A 122 -0.47 -6.84 -5.27
CA HIS A 122 0.76 -7.34 -5.91
C HIS A 122 1.64 -8.15 -4.95
N SER A 123 1.72 -7.74 -3.69
CA SER A 123 2.51 -8.49 -2.70
C SER A 123 1.87 -9.83 -2.33
N MET A 124 0.55 -9.91 -2.26
CA MET A 124 -0.17 -11.14 -1.93
C MET A 124 -0.30 -12.10 -3.13
N VAL A 125 -0.49 -11.54 -4.33
CA VAL A 125 -0.68 -12.30 -5.58
C VAL A 125 0.66 -12.70 -6.17
N ASP A 126 1.52 -11.73 -6.50
CA ASP A 126 2.74 -11.98 -7.30
C ASP A 126 3.79 -12.81 -6.55
N LEU A 127 3.71 -12.83 -5.22
CA LEU A 127 4.61 -13.57 -4.35
C LEU A 127 4.00 -14.89 -3.86
N SER A 128 2.77 -15.24 -4.28
CA SER A 128 2.15 -16.52 -4.00
C SER A 128 2.38 -17.48 -5.18
N PRO A 129 3.19 -18.55 -5.02
CA PRO A 129 3.41 -19.53 -6.08
C PRO A 129 2.09 -20.16 -6.54
N ASP A 130 1.23 -20.56 -5.60
CA ASP A 130 -0.05 -21.21 -5.88
C ASP A 130 -0.99 -20.34 -6.73
N ILE A 131 -0.98 -19.02 -6.52
CA ILE A 131 -1.79 -18.09 -7.31
C ILE A 131 -1.14 -17.91 -8.69
N MET A 132 0.18 -17.69 -8.74
CA MET A 132 0.89 -17.43 -10.00
C MET A 132 0.92 -18.63 -10.94
N GLU A 133 0.93 -19.86 -10.39
CA GLU A 133 0.78 -21.09 -11.18
C GLU A 133 -0.58 -21.19 -11.87
N LYS A 134 -1.64 -20.68 -11.23
CA LYS A 134 -3.02 -20.70 -11.76
C LYS A 134 -3.35 -19.49 -12.62
N ARG A 135 -2.65 -18.38 -12.40
CA ARG A 135 -2.85 -17.08 -13.05
C ARG A 135 -1.59 -16.64 -13.78
N THR A 136 -1.12 -17.48 -14.69
CA THR A 136 0.06 -17.19 -15.52
C THR A 136 -0.12 -15.93 -16.37
N ASP A 137 -1.37 -15.56 -16.65
CA ASP A 137 -1.74 -14.30 -17.32
C ASP A 137 -1.32 -13.04 -16.52
N LEU A 138 -1.12 -13.16 -15.20
CA LEU A 138 -0.67 -12.05 -14.35
C LEU A 138 0.85 -11.90 -14.31
N MET A 139 1.63 -12.88 -14.80
CA MET A 139 3.10 -12.85 -14.73
C MET A 139 3.71 -11.59 -15.36
N PRO A 140 3.28 -11.13 -16.55
CA PRO A 140 3.78 -9.87 -17.13
C PRO A 140 3.55 -8.68 -16.20
N PHE A 141 2.37 -8.59 -15.59
CA PHE A 141 1.99 -7.46 -14.73
C PHE A 141 2.74 -7.48 -13.39
N ALA A 142 3.07 -8.66 -12.87
CA ALA A 142 3.97 -8.79 -11.72
C ALA A 142 5.38 -8.26 -12.03
N GLU A 143 5.93 -8.57 -13.21
CA GLU A 143 7.23 -8.02 -13.64
C GLU A 143 7.17 -6.50 -13.89
N ILE A 144 6.10 -6.02 -14.54
CA ILE A 144 5.86 -4.59 -14.77
C ILE A 144 5.78 -3.85 -13.43
N TYR A 145 5.02 -4.37 -12.47
CA TYR A 145 4.90 -3.77 -11.14
C TYR A 145 6.25 -3.75 -10.41
N ARG A 146 7.00 -4.86 -10.42
CA ARG A 146 8.35 -4.93 -9.85
C ARG A 146 9.25 -3.83 -10.40
N ALA A 147 9.29 -3.66 -11.72
CA ALA A 147 10.07 -2.60 -12.37
C ALA A 147 9.58 -1.19 -12.01
N SER A 148 8.26 -0.99 -11.92
CA SER A 148 7.65 0.27 -11.50
C SER A 148 8.07 0.67 -10.09
N ILE A 149 8.01 -0.25 -9.12
CA ILE A 149 8.34 0.07 -7.72
C ILE A 149 9.84 0.10 -7.45
N LEU A 150 10.67 -0.59 -8.25
CA LEU A 150 12.12 -0.47 -8.22
C LEU A 150 12.54 0.96 -8.62
N GLY A 151 11.98 1.46 -9.72
CA GLY A 151 12.14 2.86 -10.14
C GLY A 151 13.51 3.18 -10.72
N ASP A 152 14.20 2.18 -11.25
CA ASP A 152 15.50 2.26 -11.95
C ASP A 152 15.36 2.71 -13.42
N GLY A 153 14.14 3.04 -13.86
CA GLY A 153 13.83 3.40 -15.24
C GLY A 153 13.53 2.22 -16.17
N SER A 154 13.56 0.98 -15.66
CA SER A 154 13.29 -0.22 -16.47
C SER A 154 11.81 -0.43 -16.81
N HIS A 155 10.88 0.24 -16.11
CA HIS A 155 9.43 0.03 -16.25
C HIS A 155 8.92 0.09 -17.70
N GLY A 156 9.30 1.10 -18.47
CA GLY A 156 8.90 1.21 -19.88
C GLY A 156 9.47 0.09 -20.76
N ASN A 157 10.69 -0.37 -20.48
CA ASN A 157 11.30 -1.47 -21.22
C ASN A 157 10.60 -2.81 -20.93
N VAL A 158 10.15 -3.02 -19.68
CA VAL A 158 9.40 -4.24 -19.30
C VAL A 158 8.01 -4.23 -19.93
N LEU A 159 7.31 -3.09 -19.94
CA LEU A 159 6.05 -2.92 -20.67
C LEU A 159 6.20 -3.30 -22.15
N ASN A 160 7.19 -2.70 -22.83
CA ASN A 160 7.46 -2.95 -24.25
C ASN A 160 7.80 -4.42 -24.54
N ARG A 161 8.54 -5.08 -23.64
CA ARG A 161 8.88 -6.51 -23.78
C ARG A 161 7.65 -7.40 -23.90
N TYR A 162 6.59 -7.07 -23.15
CA TYR A 162 5.34 -7.82 -23.15
C TYR A 162 4.31 -7.28 -24.14
N GLY A 163 4.63 -6.21 -24.87
CA GLY A 163 3.69 -5.56 -25.80
C GLY A 163 2.54 -4.82 -25.10
N TYR A 164 2.75 -4.40 -23.84
CA TYR A 164 1.77 -3.65 -23.06
C TYR A 164 2.10 -2.16 -22.98
N THR A 165 1.07 -1.38 -22.74
CA THR A 165 1.12 0.06 -22.48
C THR A 165 0.84 0.35 -21.00
N PRO A 166 1.11 1.58 -20.52
CA PRO A 166 0.66 2.00 -19.19
C PRO A 166 -0.86 1.87 -18.98
N ASP A 167 -1.67 1.99 -20.04
CA ASP A 167 -3.13 1.86 -19.95
C ASP A 167 -3.55 0.40 -19.72
N ASP A 168 -2.83 -0.57 -20.30
CA ASP A 168 -3.06 -2.00 -20.04
C ASP A 168 -2.75 -2.33 -18.57
N GLN A 169 -1.66 -1.79 -18.03
CA GLN A 169 -1.33 -1.91 -16.61
C GLN A 169 -2.43 -1.30 -15.74
N MET A 170 -2.88 -0.08 -16.05
CA MET A 170 -3.93 0.59 -15.29
C MET A 170 -5.25 -0.19 -15.33
N THR A 171 -5.56 -0.82 -16.46
CA THR A 171 -6.76 -1.63 -16.64
C THR A 171 -6.72 -2.86 -15.72
N ILE A 172 -5.65 -3.64 -15.74
CA ILE A 172 -5.55 -4.82 -14.85
C ILE A 172 -5.49 -4.41 -13.37
N ASP A 173 -4.85 -3.28 -13.06
CA ASP A 173 -4.81 -2.75 -11.69
C ASP A 173 -6.21 -2.44 -11.20
N LYS A 174 -7.03 -1.79 -12.02
CA LYS A 174 -8.41 -1.42 -11.70
C LYS A 174 -9.33 -2.63 -11.61
N GLU A 175 -9.20 -3.58 -12.53
CA GLU A 175 -10.12 -4.72 -12.63
C GLU A 175 -9.79 -5.85 -11.66
N PHE A 176 -8.51 -6.00 -11.29
CA PHE A 176 -8.06 -7.14 -10.50
C PHE A 176 -7.30 -6.74 -9.23
N TYR A 177 -6.18 -6.03 -9.33
CA TYR A 177 -5.30 -5.81 -8.17
C TYR A 177 -5.95 -4.91 -7.11
N ILE A 178 -6.53 -3.77 -7.49
CA ILE A 178 -7.16 -2.85 -6.54
C ILE A 178 -8.31 -3.54 -5.79
N PRO A 179 -9.31 -4.17 -6.45
CA PRO A 179 -10.38 -4.88 -5.75
C PRO A 179 -9.86 -6.02 -4.85
N SER A 180 -8.85 -6.77 -5.29
CA SER A 180 -8.24 -7.84 -4.50
C SER A 180 -7.57 -7.30 -3.24
N GLY A 181 -6.86 -6.19 -3.36
CA GLY A 181 -6.22 -5.51 -2.24
C GLY A 181 -7.21 -4.87 -1.28
N GLN A 182 -8.30 -4.29 -1.80
CA GLN A 182 -9.37 -3.73 -0.97
C GLN A 182 -10.00 -4.83 -0.13
N LYS A 183 -10.29 -5.99 -0.73
CA LYS A 183 -10.81 -7.16 -0.01
C LYS A 183 -9.86 -7.62 1.09
N PHE A 184 -8.55 -7.69 0.81
CA PHE A 184 -7.54 -8.04 1.81
C PHE A 184 -7.51 -7.02 2.97
N LEU A 185 -7.40 -5.73 2.68
CA LEU A 185 -7.36 -4.70 3.73
C LEU A 185 -8.65 -4.68 4.56
N MET A 186 -9.81 -4.85 3.93
CA MET A 186 -11.09 -4.95 4.64
C MET A 186 -11.12 -6.13 5.63
N ALA A 187 -10.47 -7.25 5.29
CA ALA A 187 -10.43 -8.43 6.13
C ALA A 187 -9.38 -8.37 7.23
N ASP A 188 -8.20 -7.80 6.95
CA ASP A 188 -6.99 -7.99 7.78
C ASP A 188 -6.58 -6.75 8.58
N VAL A 189 -7.16 -5.57 8.31
CA VAL A 189 -6.99 -4.41 9.20
C VAL A 189 -7.52 -4.75 10.60
N GLN A 190 -6.79 -4.36 11.64
CA GLN A 190 -7.14 -4.61 13.03
C GLN A 190 -8.18 -3.59 13.51
N TRP A 191 -9.42 -3.73 13.03
CA TRP A 191 -10.52 -2.79 13.24
C TRP A 191 -10.85 -2.49 14.71
N ASP A 192 -10.65 -3.47 15.60
CA ASP A 192 -10.87 -3.31 17.04
C ASP A 192 -9.78 -2.46 17.72
N GLN A 193 -8.63 -2.31 17.06
CA GLN A 193 -7.50 -1.53 17.56
C GLN A 193 -7.32 -0.23 16.78
N LEU A 194 -8.27 0.15 15.93
CA LEU A 194 -8.11 1.26 14.97
C LEU A 194 -7.79 2.61 15.65
N ASP A 195 -8.19 2.78 16.90
CA ASP A 195 -7.92 4.00 17.68
C ASP A 195 -6.46 4.12 18.17
N ARG A 196 -5.59 3.12 17.90
CA ARG A 196 -4.20 3.06 18.37
C ARG A 196 -3.22 3.43 17.26
N GLN A 197 -2.40 4.46 17.49
CA GLN A 197 -1.38 4.88 16.53
C GLN A 197 -0.09 4.06 16.56
N ASN A 198 0.16 3.27 17.62
CA ASN A 198 1.34 2.39 17.67
C ASN A 198 1.12 1.12 16.86
N VAL A 199 1.22 1.26 15.53
CA VAL A 199 1.03 0.16 14.58
C VAL A 199 2.14 -0.88 14.62
N THR A 200 3.30 -0.56 15.20
CA THR A 200 4.37 -1.55 15.40
C THR A 200 3.90 -2.65 16.35
N ASP A 201 3.30 -2.30 17.48
CA ASP A 201 2.74 -3.28 18.45
C ASP A 201 1.58 -4.11 17.87
N ILE A 202 0.95 -3.64 16.79
CA ILE A 202 -0.26 -4.25 16.21
C ILE A 202 0.12 -5.25 15.11
N TYR A 203 1.11 -4.92 14.29
CA TYR A 203 1.41 -5.65 13.06
C TYR A 203 2.79 -6.34 13.02
N PHE A 204 3.68 -6.09 14.00
CA PHE A 204 5.05 -6.60 14.01
C PHE A 204 5.34 -7.44 15.25
#